data_AF-A0A7U9RVW0-F1
#
_entry.id   AF-A0A7U9RVW0-F1
#
_cell.length_a   1.000
_cell.length_b   1.000
_cell.length_c   1.000
_cell.angle_alpha   90.00
_cell.angle_beta   90.00
_cell.angle_gamma   90.00
#
_symmetry.space_group_name_H-M   'P 1'
#
loop_
_entity.id
_entity.type
_entity.pdbx_description
1 polymer ?
#
loop_
_entity_poly.entity_id
_entity_poly.type
_entity_poly.pdbx_seq_one_letter_code
_entity_poly.pdbx_strand_id
1 'polypeptide(L)'
;MPIRITGMNSGLDTEALISELVSAYRMKTQKYTKAQTKLSWKQNAWKALNSKVSSFYSKLTNLRYSAAYNIRTATVSDTTKATVNASSSAINGSYAVKIKQIAKSGYLTGAKLRNDITEKSTLSDLGYTGGDGTITVNADGKTTDIAVTKDMTVSDFVKSLNSAGVKASFDSTHHRIYVAASSTGKAHDFSLTGSDTDGMSALNKLGLSVASTADTELYKKWSAYAEYDASGNYDPAQW
;
A
#
# COMPACT_ATOMS: atom_id res chain seq x y z
N MET A 1 15.29 65.49 -52.33
CA MET A 1 16.08 66.01 -53.47
C MET A 1 16.40 64.84 -54.38
N PRO A 2 16.20 64.95 -55.71
CA PRO A 2 16.50 63.85 -56.61
C PRO A 2 18.01 63.62 -56.66
N ILE A 3 18.46 62.38 -56.43
CA ILE A 3 19.85 61.99 -56.66
C ILE A 3 20.05 61.92 -58.16
N ARG A 4 20.90 62.79 -58.72
CA ARG A 4 21.32 62.73 -60.12
C ARG A 4 22.66 62.01 -60.19
N ILE A 5 22.69 60.86 -60.86
CA ILE A 5 23.91 60.09 -61.14
C ILE A 5 24.31 60.39 -62.59
N THR A 6 25.49 60.98 -62.78
CA THR A 6 26.07 61.19 -64.10
C THR A 6 27.47 60.59 -64.14
N GLY A 7 27.74 59.73 -65.14
CA GLY A 7 29.09 59.51 -65.64
C GLY A 7 29.83 58.29 -65.08
N MET A 8 30.15 57.39 -66.01
CA MET A 8 30.87 56.11 -65.90
C MET A 8 32.36 56.23 -65.50
N ASN A 9 32.74 57.26 -64.74
CA ASN A 9 34.10 57.50 -64.23
C ASN A 9 34.13 58.22 -62.86
N SER A 10 33.02 58.19 -62.12
CA SER A 10 32.96 58.78 -60.79
C SER A 10 33.45 57.75 -59.78
N GLY A 11 34.52 58.07 -59.02
CA GLY A 11 34.94 57.33 -57.82
C GLY A 11 33.92 57.42 -56.68
N LEU A 12 32.64 57.34 -57.03
CA LEU A 12 31.53 57.14 -56.12
C LEU A 12 31.68 55.73 -55.56
N ASP A 13 32.14 55.67 -54.31
CA ASP A 13 32.06 54.49 -53.48
C ASP A 13 30.58 54.21 -53.18
N THR A 14 29.90 53.67 -54.19
CA THR A 14 28.49 53.31 -54.12
C THR A 14 28.26 52.26 -53.03
N GLU A 15 29.26 51.45 -52.71
CA GLU A 15 29.23 50.51 -51.59
C GLU A 15 29.19 51.26 -50.25
N ALA A 16 30.02 52.30 -50.04
CA ALA A 16 29.96 53.13 -48.84
C ALA A 16 28.62 53.87 -48.70
N LEU A 17 28.07 54.41 -49.80
CA LEU A 17 26.78 55.11 -49.76
C LEU A 17 25.60 54.15 -49.50
N ILE A 18 25.62 52.96 -50.10
CA ILE A 18 24.66 51.87 -49.82
C ILE A 18 24.84 51.41 -48.37
N SER A 19 26.06 51.24 -47.89
CA SER A 19 26.38 50.86 -46.51
C SER A 19 25.83 51.87 -45.51
N GLU A 20 25.96 53.18 -45.76
CA GLU A 20 25.43 54.23 -44.89
C GLU A 20 23.89 54.34 -44.94
N LEU A 21 23.27 54.17 -46.09
CA LEU A 21 21.80 54.06 -46.16
C LEU A 21 21.32 52.83 -45.38
N VAL A 22 21.98 51.68 -45.56
CA VAL A 22 21.68 50.45 -44.81
C VAL A 22 21.98 50.63 -43.31
N SER A 23 23.01 51.39 -42.93
CA SER A 23 23.35 51.71 -41.53
C SER A 23 22.21 52.49 -40.86
N ALA A 24 21.68 53.51 -41.55
CA ALA A 24 20.53 54.28 -41.09
C ALA A 24 19.26 53.41 -40.97
N TYR A 25 19.01 52.50 -41.91
CA TYR A 25 17.93 51.50 -41.78
C TYR A 25 18.18 50.51 -40.63
N ARG A 26 19.43 50.09 -40.39
CA ARG A 26 19.84 49.23 -39.28
C ARG A 26 19.64 49.90 -37.92
N MET A 27 19.76 51.23 -37.81
CA MET A 27 19.49 51.96 -36.56
C MET A 27 18.06 51.76 -36.06
N LYS A 28 17.07 51.74 -36.98
CA LYS A 28 15.66 51.49 -36.63
C LYS A 28 15.50 50.08 -36.05
N THR A 29 16.11 49.07 -36.68
CA THR A 29 16.12 47.69 -36.19
C THR A 29 16.82 47.59 -34.84
N GLN A 30 18.01 48.19 -34.69
CA GLN A 30 18.75 48.20 -33.43
C GLN A 30 17.96 48.86 -32.29
N LYS A 31 17.17 49.91 -32.56
CA LYS A 31 16.30 50.53 -31.55
C LYS A 31 15.27 49.53 -31.02
N TYR A 32 14.61 48.79 -31.91
CA TYR A 32 13.65 47.76 -31.51
C TYR A 32 14.31 46.56 -30.83
N THR A 33 15.47 46.09 -31.31
CA THR A 33 16.24 45.04 -30.64
C THR A 33 16.66 45.46 -29.23
N LYS A 34 17.15 46.68 -29.04
CA LYS A 34 17.49 47.22 -27.70
C LYS A 34 16.25 47.31 -26.80
N ALA A 35 15.11 47.74 -27.34
CA ALA A 35 13.85 47.78 -26.60
C ALA A 35 13.37 46.38 -26.19
N GLN A 36 13.49 45.39 -27.09
CA GLN A 36 13.16 44.00 -26.82
C GLN A 36 14.08 43.40 -25.75
N THR A 37 15.39 43.64 -25.82
CA THR A 37 16.34 43.21 -24.79
C THR A 37 16.01 43.83 -23.43
N LYS A 38 15.72 45.14 -23.39
CA LYS A 38 15.32 45.83 -22.15
C LYS A 38 14.00 45.28 -21.59
N LEU A 39 13.03 44.95 -22.44
CA LEU A 39 11.78 44.32 -22.01
C LEU A 39 12.02 42.91 -21.47
N SER A 40 12.85 42.09 -22.14
CA SER A 40 13.23 40.76 -21.68
C SER A 40 13.92 40.79 -20.32
N TRP A 41 14.86 41.73 -20.11
CA TRP A 41 15.50 41.93 -18.80
C TRP A 41 14.49 42.32 -17.72
N LYS A 42 13.54 43.22 -18.02
CA LYS A 42 12.46 43.57 -17.08
C LYS A 42 11.59 42.35 -16.75
N GLN A 43 11.20 41.56 -17.75
CA GLN A 43 10.41 40.34 -17.53
C GLN A 43 11.16 39.33 -16.67
N ASN A 44 12.46 39.14 -16.90
CA ASN A 44 13.28 38.24 -16.09
C ASN A 44 13.40 38.73 -14.64
N ALA A 45 13.58 40.04 -14.43
CA ALA A 45 13.59 40.62 -13.08
C ALA A 45 12.25 40.41 -12.36
N TRP A 46 11.12 40.60 -13.04
CA TRP A 46 9.79 40.35 -12.50
C TRP A 46 9.54 38.87 -12.18
N LYS A 47 9.95 37.96 -13.08
CA LYS A 47 9.86 36.51 -12.83
C LYS A 47 10.68 36.11 -11.61
N ALA A 48 11.91 36.61 -11.49
CA ALA A 48 12.77 36.32 -10.34
C ALA A 48 12.17 36.85 -9.04
N LEU A 49 11.60 38.07 -9.04
CA LEU A 49 10.90 38.63 -7.88
C LEU A 49 9.68 37.79 -7.50
N ASN A 50 8.84 37.42 -8.48
CA ASN A 50 7.65 36.61 -8.23
C ASN A 50 8.00 35.24 -7.63
N SER A 51 9.05 34.59 -8.13
CA SER A 51 9.56 33.33 -7.56
C SER A 51 10.00 33.51 -6.11
N LYS A 52 10.71 34.61 -5.79
CA LYS A 52 11.12 34.92 -4.41
C LYS A 52 9.92 35.14 -3.50
N VAL A 53 8.94 35.93 -3.92
CA VAL A 53 7.72 36.22 -3.16
C VAL A 53 6.90 34.95 -2.93
N SER A 54 6.68 34.14 -3.98
CA SER A 54 5.97 32.86 -3.88
C SER A 54 6.67 31.90 -2.91
N SER A 55 8.00 31.81 -2.97
CA SER A 55 8.78 30.98 -2.04
C SER A 55 8.66 31.46 -0.59
N PHE A 56 8.60 32.77 -0.37
CA PHE A 56 8.43 33.36 0.95
C PHE A 56 7.05 33.04 1.53
N TYR A 57 5.98 33.26 0.77
CA TYR A 57 4.62 32.91 1.18
C TYR A 57 4.45 31.40 1.47
N SER A 58 5.06 30.56 0.64
CA SER A 58 5.03 29.10 0.83
C SER A 58 5.67 28.70 2.16
N LYS A 59 6.80 29.32 2.53
CA LYS A 59 7.46 29.08 3.83
C LYS A 59 6.64 29.59 5.01
N LEU A 60 6.03 30.77 4.88
CA LEU A 60 5.21 31.37 5.94
C LEU A 60 3.92 30.58 6.20
N THR A 61 3.39 29.91 5.17
CA THR A 61 2.16 29.10 5.26
C THR A 61 2.29 27.97 6.29
N ASN A 62 3.48 27.43 6.53
CA ASN A 62 3.68 26.41 7.56
C ASN A 62 3.67 27.01 8.97
N LEU A 63 4.07 28.27 9.11
CA LEU A 63 4.16 28.98 10.39
C LEU A 63 2.81 29.55 10.87
N ARG A 64 1.78 29.62 10.01
CA ARG A 64 0.45 30.07 10.44
C ARG A 64 -0.37 29.01 11.18
N TYR A 65 0.00 27.73 11.08
CA TYR A 65 -0.78 26.66 11.70
C TYR A 65 -0.38 26.45 13.16
N SER A 66 -1.35 26.52 14.07
CA SER A 66 -1.15 26.28 15.51
C SER A 66 -0.59 24.88 15.82
N ALA A 67 -0.83 23.90 14.94
CA ALA A 67 -0.28 22.56 15.04
C ALA A 67 1.27 22.55 15.04
N ALA A 68 1.92 23.51 14.36
CA ALA A 68 3.38 23.63 14.32
C ALA A 68 4.00 24.02 15.68
N TYR A 69 3.21 24.65 16.56
CA TYR A 69 3.65 25.10 17.89
C TYR A 69 3.19 24.19 19.02
N ASN A 70 2.28 23.24 18.72
CA ASN A 70 1.77 22.25 19.67
C ASN A 70 2.32 20.85 19.40
N ILE A 71 3.50 20.75 18.78
CA ILE A 71 4.16 19.48 18.52
C ILE A 71 4.62 18.88 19.85
N ARG A 72 4.28 17.61 20.07
CA ARG A 72 4.75 16.83 21.22
C ARG A 72 5.78 15.84 20.74
N THR A 73 6.80 15.61 21.54
CA THR A 73 7.80 14.55 21.31
C THR A 73 7.63 13.47 22.37
N ALA A 74 7.87 12.22 21.97
CA ALA A 74 7.92 11.09 22.88
C ALA A 74 9.33 10.48 22.82
N THR A 75 9.86 10.14 23.98
CA THR A 75 11.08 9.33 24.11
C THR A 75 10.73 8.04 24.83
N VAL A 76 11.38 6.95 24.42
CA VAL A 76 11.15 5.61 24.98
C VAL A 76 12.47 5.10 25.51
N SER A 77 12.45 4.52 26.72
CA SER A 77 13.65 4.02 27.39
C SER A 77 14.28 2.81 26.69
N ASP A 78 13.48 1.98 26.02
CA ASP A 78 13.94 0.83 25.24
C ASP A 78 13.18 0.75 23.90
N THR A 79 13.80 1.23 22.83
CA THR A 79 13.23 1.24 21.49
C THR A 79 13.23 -0.14 20.82
N THR A 80 13.87 -1.16 21.42
CA THR A 80 13.82 -2.54 20.90
C THR A 80 12.48 -3.22 21.20
N LYS A 81 11.69 -2.67 22.13
CA LYS A 81 10.40 -3.25 22.55
C LYS A 81 9.20 -2.51 21.98
N ALA A 82 9.28 -1.18 21.87
CA ALA A 82 8.20 -0.37 21.33
C ALA A 82 8.72 0.97 20.81
N THR A 83 8.00 1.53 19.84
CA THR A 83 8.11 2.92 19.41
C THR A 83 6.83 3.65 19.77
N VAL A 84 6.96 4.91 20.16
CA VAL A 84 5.82 5.76 20.57
C VAL A 84 5.89 7.06 19.80
N ASN A 85 4.78 7.44 19.18
CA ASN A 85 4.60 8.74 18.54
C ASN A 85 3.56 9.53 19.33
N ALA A 86 3.88 10.77 19.68
CA ALA A 86 2.95 11.66 20.37
C ALA A 86 2.15 12.50 19.36
N SER A 87 0.82 12.53 19.50
CA SER A 87 -0.02 13.49 18.79
C SER A 87 0.09 14.88 19.42
N SER A 88 -0.33 15.92 18.71
CA SER A 88 -0.35 17.30 19.23
C SER A 88 -1.26 17.49 20.45
N SER A 89 -2.24 16.60 20.63
CA SER A 89 -3.17 16.57 21.76
C SER A 89 -2.69 15.72 22.94
N ALA A 90 -1.51 15.10 22.85
CA ALA A 90 -0.98 14.26 23.93
C ALA A 90 -0.70 15.09 25.20
N ILE A 91 -1.02 14.51 26.36
CA ILE A 91 -0.76 15.12 27.66
C ILE A 91 0.71 14.91 28.03
N ASN A 92 1.39 16.00 28.40
CA ASN A 92 2.77 15.94 28.87
C ASN A 92 2.87 15.12 30.16
N GLY A 93 3.76 14.13 30.17
CA GLY A 93 4.02 13.31 31.34
C GLY A 93 4.96 12.15 31.05
N SER A 94 5.32 11.43 32.10
CA SER A 94 6.07 10.17 32.02
C SER A 94 5.11 9.01 32.27
N TYR A 95 5.13 8.03 31.38
CA TYR A 95 4.23 6.87 31.43
C TYR A 95 5.04 5.59 31.54
N ALA A 96 4.68 4.71 32.48
CA ALA A 96 5.25 3.38 32.59
C ALA A 96 4.42 2.39 31.76
N VAL A 97 5.06 1.72 30.81
CA VAL A 97 4.40 0.75 29.90
C VAL A 97 4.95 -0.64 30.14
N LYS A 98 4.08 -1.61 30.40
CA LYS A 98 4.42 -3.03 30.53
C LYS A 98 3.73 -3.84 29.43
N ILE A 99 4.52 -4.38 28.51
CA ILE A 99 4.03 -5.26 27.44
C ILE A 99 3.88 -6.67 27.99
N LYS A 100 2.65 -7.17 28.09
CA LYS A 100 2.36 -8.54 28.52
C LYS A 100 2.40 -9.54 27.35
N GLN A 101 1.79 -9.17 26.23
CA GLN A 101 1.66 -10.00 25.05
C GLN A 101 1.47 -9.12 23.81
N ILE A 102 1.96 -9.58 22.66
CA ILE A 102 1.72 -8.96 21.35
C ILE A 102 0.46 -9.53 20.71
N ALA A 103 -0.24 -8.70 19.92
CA ALA A 103 -1.32 -9.18 19.07
C ALA A 103 -0.74 -10.14 18.02
N LYS A 104 -1.40 -11.29 17.82
CA LYS A 104 -1.06 -12.26 16.78
C LYS A 104 -2.19 -12.30 15.75
N SER A 105 -1.86 -12.59 14.50
CA SER A 105 -2.85 -12.87 13.47
C SER A 105 -3.32 -14.32 13.58
N GLY A 106 -4.60 -14.56 13.37
CA GLY A 106 -5.12 -15.92 13.18
C GLY A 106 -4.50 -16.52 11.93
N TYR A 107 -4.08 -17.78 11.98
CA TYR A 107 -3.54 -18.49 10.84
C TYR A 107 -4.01 -19.95 10.84
N LEU A 108 -4.25 -20.48 9.65
CA LEU A 108 -4.63 -21.86 9.38
C LEU A 108 -3.65 -22.42 8.35
N THR A 109 -3.01 -23.52 8.72
CA THR A 109 -2.19 -24.31 7.81
C THR A 109 -3.00 -25.53 7.38
N GLY A 110 -3.36 -25.59 6.10
CA GLY A 110 -4.10 -26.72 5.56
C GLY A 110 -3.30 -28.02 5.57
N ALA A 111 -4.01 -29.14 5.49
CA ALA A 111 -3.44 -30.46 5.28
C ALA A 111 -2.63 -30.53 3.98
N LYS A 112 -1.66 -31.44 3.96
CA LYS A 112 -0.92 -31.74 2.73
C LYS A 112 -1.83 -32.43 1.73
N LEU A 113 -1.97 -31.83 0.55
CA LEU A 113 -2.66 -32.39 -0.61
C LEU A 113 -1.77 -33.39 -1.34
N ARG A 114 -2.34 -34.10 -2.31
CA ARG A 114 -1.60 -35.05 -3.17
C ARG A 114 -0.52 -34.30 -3.97
N ASN A 115 0.62 -34.94 -4.21
CA ASN A 115 1.83 -34.29 -4.77
C ASN A 115 1.67 -33.86 -6.24
N ASP A 116 0.65 -34.31 -6.94
CA ASP A 116 0.30 -33.92 -8.31
C ASP A 116 -0.60 -32.68 -8.37
N ILE A 117 -1.10 -32.19 -7.22
CA ILE A 117 -1.97 -31.01 -7.17
C ILE A 117 -1.15 -29.74 -7.37
N THR A 118 -1.63 -28.93 -8.31
CA THR A 118 -1.07 -27.62 -8.67
C THR A 118 -2.13 -26.53 -8.53
N GLU A 119 -1.74 -25.27 -8.70
CA GLU A 119 -2.67 -24.13 -8.71
C GLU A 119 -3.78 -24.26 -9.76
N LYS A 120 -3.51 -24.98 -10.87
CA LYS A 120 -4.47 -25.18 -11.96
C LYS A 120 -5.34 -26.41 -11.78
N SER A 121 -5.03 -27.27 -10.80
CA SER A 121 -5.86 -28.42 -10.49
C SER A 121 -7.23 -27.94 -10.04
N THR A 122 -8.26 -28.57 -10.58
CA THR A 122 -9.66 -28.32 -10.24
C THR A 122 -10.02 -29.00 -8.92
N LEU A 123 -11.07 -28.56 -8.25
CA LEU A 123 -11.60 -29.25 -7.06
C LEU A 123 -11.91 -30.72 -7.36
N SER A 124 -12.34 -31.04 -8.58
CA SER A 124 -12.55 -32.44 -9.01
C SER A 124 -11.25 -33.28 -8.99
N ASP A 125 -10.10 -32.69 -9.34
CA ASP A 125 -8.79 -33.35 -9.28
C ASP A 125 -8.36 -33.66 -7.84
N LEU A 126 -8.84 -32.85 -6.88
CA LEU A 126 -8.69 -33.07 -5.44
C LEU A 126 -9.67 -34.13 -4.90
N GLY A 127 -10.51 -34.72 -5.74
CA GLY A 127 -11.49 -35.74 -5.39
C GLY A 127 -12.80 -35.17 -4.83
N TYR A 128 -13.13 -33.92 -5.12
CA TYR A 128 -14.44 -33.36 -4.84
C TYR A 128 -15.47 -33.86 -5.88
N THR A 129 -16.46 -34.59 -5.41
CA THR A 129 -17.54 -35.16 -6.26
C THR A 129 -18.92 -34.59 -5.94
N GLY A 130 -18.97 -33.55 -5.10
CA GLY A 130 -20.20 -32.85 -4.73
C GLY A 130 -20.73 -31.95 -5.83
N GLY A 131 -21.92 -31.38 -5.61
CA GLY A 131 -22.54 -30.39 -6.50
C GLY A 131 -21.93 -29.00 -6.35
N ASP A 132 -22.73 -27.97 -6.60
CA ASP A 132 -22.36 -26.60 -6.28
C ASP A 132 -22.53 -26.38 -4.78
N GLY A 133 -21.42 -26.11 -4.08
CA GLY A 133 -21.39 -25.93 -2.63
C GLY A 133 -21.13 -24.48 -2.23
N THR A 134 -21.35 -24.19 -0.95
CA THR A 134 -21.10 -22.84 -0.39
C THR A 134 -20.17 -22.88 0.81
N ILE A 135 -19.14 -22.04 0.80
CA ILE A 135 -18.23 -21.83 1.92
C ILE A 135 -18.40 -20.40 2.42
N THR A 136 -18.84 -20.24 3.67
CA THR A 136 -18.90 -18.96 4.35
C THR A 136 -17.55 -18.62 4.97
N VAL A 137 -17.05 -17.43 4.66
CA VAL A 137 -15.88 -16.80 5.26
C VAL A 137 -16.35 -15.67 6.17
N ASN A 138 -16.05 -15.76 7.46
CA ASN A 138 -16.14 -14.61 8.36
C ASN A 138 -14.73 -14.07 8.56
N ALA A 139 -14.49 -12.80 8.23
CA ALA A 139 -13.22 -12.13 8.46
C ALA A 139 -13.46 -10.65 8.70
N ASP A 140 -12.79 -10.08 9.71
CA ASP A 140 -12.86 -8.64 10.03
C ASP A 140 -14.29 -8.11 10.23
N GLY A 141 -15.15 -8.92 10.86
CA GLY A 141 -16.56 -8.60 11.09
C GLY A 141 -17.45 -8.66 9.84
N LYS A 142 -16.92 -9.09 8.68
CA LYS A 142 -17.65 -9.28 7.43
C LYS A 142 -17.86 -10.76 7.14
N THR A 143 -19.08 -11.13 6.77
CA THR A 143 -19.45 -12.45 6.26
C THR A 143 -19.50 -12.39 4.73
N THR A 144 -18.80 -13.32 4.06
CA THR A 144 -18.79 -13.45 2.60
C THR A 144 -18.92 -14.92 2.22
N ASP A 145 -19.84 -15.23 1.32
CA ASP A 145 -20.00 -16.59 0.79
C ASP A 145 -19.21 -16.79 -0.50
N ILE A 146 -18.53 -17.92 -0.58
CA ILE A 146 -17.78 -18.39 -1.75
C ILE A 146 -18.52 -19.60 -2.30
N ALA A 147 -19.06 -19.46 -3.52
CA ALA A 147 -19.57 -20.61 -4.27
C ALA A 147 -18.39 -21.46 -4.77
N VAL A 148 -18.47 -22.77 -4.55
CA VAL A 148 -17.48 -23.74 -5.01
C VAL A 148 -18.13 -24.73 -5.97
N THR A 149 -17.45 -24.99 -7.07
CA THR A 149 -17.88 -25.96 -8.08
C THR A 149 -16.73 -26.92 -8.37
N LYS A 150 -17.04 -28.05 -8.99
CA LYS A 150 -16.04 -29.07 -9.38
C LYS A 150 -14.91 -28.53 -10.27
N ASP A 151 -15.22 -27.53 -11.12
CA ASP A 151 -14.31 -26.99 -12.13
C ASP A 151 -13.49 -25.80 -11.59
N MET A 152 -13.82 -25.31 -10.40
CA MET A 152 -13.06 -24.26 -9.73
C MET A 152 -11.62 -24.74 -9.48
N THR A 153 -10.62 -23.95 -9.85
CA THR A 153 -9.22 -24.30 -9.59
C THR A 153 -8.78 -23.92 -8.18
N VAL A 154 -7.70 -24.53 -7.70
CA VAL A 154 -7.05 -24.13 -6.44
C VAL A 154 -6.68 -22.63 -6.46
N SER A 155 -6.18 -22.12 -7.60
CA SER A 155 -5.87 -20.69 -7.78
C SER A 155 -7.11 -19.81 -7.61
N ASP A 156 -8.23 -20.21 -8.20
CA ASP A 156 -9.48 -19.44 -8.14
C ASP A 156 -10.06 -19.45 -6.73
N PHE A 157 -9.99 -20.58 -6.03
CA PHE A 157 -10.42 -20.68 -4.64
C PHE A 157 -9.55 -19.79 -3.72
N VAL A 158 -8.24 -19.82 -3.88
CA VAL A 158 -7.31 -18.95 -3.13
C VAL A 158 -7.59 -17.46 -3.41
N LYS A 159 -7.86 -17.08 -4.67
CA LYS A 159 -8.27 -15.70 -5.01
C LYS A 159 -9.59 -15.32 -4.36
N SER A 160 -10.54 -16.24 -4.30
CA SER A 160 -11.85 -16.02 -3.67
C SER A 160 -11.69 -15.78 -2.16
N LEU A 161 -10.84 -16.56 -1.48
CA LEU A 161 -10.48 -16.31 -0.08
C LEU A 161 -9.84 -14.93 0.11
N ASN A 162 -8.88 -14.55 -0.74
CA ASN A 162 -8.25 -13.23 -0.66
C ASN A 162 -9.27 -12.09 -0.85
N SER A 163 -10.24 -12.30 -1.73
CA SER A 163 -11.32 -11.34 -2.00
C SER A 163 -12.35 -11.27 -0.86
N ALA A 164 -12.49 -12.36 -0.09
CA ALA A 164 -13.35 -12.45 1.09
C ALA A 164 -12.73 -11.81 2.36
N GLY A 165 -11.49 -11.31 2.30
CA GLY A 165 -10.88 -10.50 3.37
C GLY A 165 -9.79 -11.21 4.19
N VAL A 166 -9.45 -12.45 3.87
CA VAL A 166 -8.28 -13.16 4.44
C VAL A 166 -7.06 -13.05 3.52
N LYS A 167 -5.89 -13.50 3.99
CA LYS A 167 -4.68 -13.68 3.18
C LYS A 167 -4.48 -15.17 2.93
N ALA A 168 -4.69 -15.60 1.69
CA ALA A 168 -4.57 -17.00 1.32
C ALA A 168 -3.49 -17.22 0.25
N SER A 169 -2.80 -18.35 0.33
CA SER A 169 -1.85 -18.80 -0.69
C SER A 169 -1.84 -20.32 -0.80
N PHE A 170 -1.49 -20.84 -1.97
CA PHE A 170 -1.16 -22.24 -2.16
C PHE A 170 0.36 -22.38 -2.34
N ASP A 171 0.95 -23.32 -1.63
CA ASP A 171 2.35 -23.67 -1.75
C ASP A 171 2.48 -24.96 -2.56
N SER A 172 3.01 -24.83 -3.77
CA SER A 172 3.21 -25.94 -4.71
C SER A 172 4.35 -26.88 -4.32
N THR A 173 5.25 -26.46 -3.43
CA THR A 173 6.36 -27.30 -2.92
C THR A 173 5.88 -28.21 -1.80
N HIS A 174 5.08 -27.66 -0.89
CA HIS A 174 4.56 -28.41 0.26
C HIS A 174 3.16 -28.97 0.04
N HIS A 175 2.52 -28.61 -1.08
CA HIS A 175 1.15 -28.95 -1.48
C HIS A 175 0.13 -28.58 -0.38
N ARG A 176 0.17 -27.34 0.10
CA ARG A 176 -0.70 -26.87 1.20
C ARG A 176 -1.30 -25.51 0.89
N ILE A 177 -2.51 -25.28 1.39
CA ILE A 177 -3.12 -23.96 1.41
C ILE A 177 -2.85 -23.33 2.78
N TYR A 178 -2.38 -22.09 2.78
CA TYR A 178 -2.24 -21.28 3.99
C TYR A 178 -3.30 -20.18 3.95
N VAL A 179 -3.91 -19.91 5.10
CA VAL A 179 -4.87 -18.82 5.27
C VAL A 179 -4.53 -18.07 6.54
N ALA A 180 -4.49 -16.75 6.49
CA ALA A 180 -4.25 -15.90 7.65
C ALA A 180 -5.24 -14.72 7.68
N ALA A 181 -5.53 -14.22 8.87
CA ALA A 181 -6.26 -12.98 9.01
C ALA A 181 -5.45 -11.81 8.44
N SER A 182 -6.15 -10.82 7.87
CA SER A 182 -5.51 -9.62 7.31
C SER A 182 -4.95 -8.67 8.38
N SER A 183 -5.37 -8.81 9.64
CA SER A 183 -4.93 -7.99 10.77
C SER A 183 -4.74 -8.83 12.03
N THR A 184 -3.95 -8.33 12.99
CA THR A 184 -3.69 -9.03 14.25
C THR A 184 -4.75 -8.75 15.30
N GLY A 185 -5.03 -9.72 16.16
CA GLY A 185 -5.93 -9.57 17.30
C GLY A 185 -7.24 -10.33 17.10
N LYS A 186 -7.85 -10.74 18.22
CA LYS A 186 -9.02 -11.63 18.26
C LYS A 186 -10.23 -11.11 17.46
N ALA A 187 -10.43 -9.79 17.41
CA ALA A 187 -11.53 -9.18 16.67
C ALA A 187 -11.39 -9.33 15.14
N HIS A 188 -10.15 -9.49 14.65
CA HIS A 188 -9.84 -9.66 13.23
C HIS A 188 -9.61 -11.12 12.85
N ASP A 189 -9.90 -12.06 13.76
CA ASP A 189 -9.80 -13.48 13.47
C ASP A 189 -10.77 -13.88 12.35
N PHE A 190 -10.55 -15.05 11.77
CA PHE A 190 -11.37 -15.55 10.67
C PHE A 190 -11.93 -16.94 10.94
N SER A 191 -13.05 -17.27 10.29
CA SER A 191 -13.58 -18.63 10.25
C SER A 191 -13.91 -19.02 8.81
N LEU A 192 -13.67 -20.29 8.49
CA LEU A 192 -14.12 -20.93 7.26
C LEU A 192 -15.13 -22.00 7.63
N THR A 193 -16.32 -21.95 7.04
CA THR A 193 -17.40 -22.89 7.37
C THR A 193 -18.08 -23.33 6.08
N GLY A 194 -18.25 -24.63 5.90
CA GLY A 194 -19.11 -25.15 4.84
C GLY A 194 -20.56 -24.90 5.22
N SER A 195 -21.26 -24.06 4.45
CA SER A 195 -22.64 -23.67 4.72
C SER A 195 -23.63 -24.79 4.39
N ASP A 196 -23.20 -25.72 3.54
CA ASP A 196 -23.89 -26.94 3.14
C ASP A 196 -22.93 -28.15 3.10
N THR A 197 -23.46 -29.35 2.86
CA THR A 197 -22.70 -30.60 2.78
C THR A 197 -21.59 -30.54 1.74
N ASP A 198 -21.86 -29.89 0.61
CA ASP A 198 -20.96 -29.78 -0.53
C ASP A 198 -19.81 -28.81 -0.23
N GLY A 199 -20.08 -27.66 0.37
CA GLY A 199 -19.07 -26.72 0.86
C GLY A 199 -18.19 -27.31 1.96
N MET A 200 -18.75 -28.13 2.86
CA MET A 200 -17.98 -28.84 3.88
C MET A 200 -17.06 -29.91 3.26
N SER A 201 -17.58 -30.66 2.28
CA SER A 201 -16.81 -31.63 1.50
C SER A 201 -15.67 -30.92 0.75
N ALA A 202 -15.94 -29.78 0.11
CA ALA A 202 -14.93 -28.97 -0.57
C ALA A 202 -13.83 -28.49 0.40
N LEU A 203 -14.19 -27.95 1.58
CA LEU A 203 -13.21 -27.57 2.61
C LEU A 203 -12.33 -28.74 3.06
N ASN A 204 -12.90 -29.94 3.18
CA ASN A 204 -12.13 -31.14 3.53
C ASN A 204 -11.15 -31.52 2.41
N LYS A 205 -11.60 -31.54 1.14
CA LYS A 205 -10.74 -31.86 -0.02
C LYS A 205 -9.65 -30.81 -0.26
N LEU A 206 -9.93 -29.54 0.03
CA LEU A 206 -8.96 -28.46 0.04
C LEU A 206 -7.98 -28.52 1.23
N GLY A 207 -8.17 -29.48 2.15
CA GLY A 207 -7.32 -29.66 3.32
C GLY A 207 -7.52 -28.58 4.39
N LEU A 208 -8.57 -27.77 4.31
CA LEU A 208 -8.83 -26.65 5.23
C LEU A 208 -9.78 -27.02 6.38
N SER A 209 -10.46 -28.16 6.27
CA SER A 209 -11.28 -28.74 7.34
C SER A 209 -10.79 -30.14 7.68
N VAL A 210 -9.62 -30.21 8.32
CA VAL A 210 -9.03 -31.45 8.82
C VAL A 210 -8.71 -31.32 10.30
N ALA A 211 -8.93 -32.40 11.06
CA ALA A 211 -8.37 -32.50 12.40
C ALA A 211 -6.85 -32.50 12.30
N SER A 212 -6.20 -31.46 12.78
CA SER A 212 -4.74 -31.39 12.85
C SER A 212 -4.27 -32.39 13.90
N THR A 213 -3.45 -33.37 13.50
CA THR A 213 -2.78 -34.27 14.44
C THR A 213 -1.90 -33.47 15.41
N ALA A 214 -1.29 -32.38 14.95
CA ALA A 214 -0.50 -31.48 15.79
C ALA A 214 -1.36 -30.75 16.84
N ASP A 215 -2.57 -30.31 16.47
CA ASP A 215 -3.48 -29.64 17.41
C ASP A 215 -4.11 -30.66 18.37
N THR A 216 -4.34 -31.88 17.91
CA THR A 216 -4.79 -33.00 18.76
C THR A 216 -3.71 -33.37 19.78
N GLU A 217 -2.44 -33.44 19.39
CA GLU A 217 -1.33 -33.73 20.30
C GLU A 217 -1.01 -32.54 21.23
N LEU A 218 -1.12 -31.30 20.76
CA LEU A 218 -1.01 -30.11 21.61
C LEU A 218 -2.15 -30.03 22.62
N TYR A 219 -3.38 -30.28 22.18
CA TYR A 219 -4.57 -30.37 23.04
C TYR A 219 -4.40 -31.47 24.08
N LYS A 220 -3.97 -32.68 23.69
CA LYS A 220 -3.64 -33.76 24.62
C LYS A 220 -2.58 -33.33 25.64
N LYS A 221 -1.48 -32.71 25.18
CA LYS A 221 -0.41 -32.22 26.04
C LYS A 221 -0.89 -31.17 27.03
N TRP A 222 -1.77 -30.26 26.63
CA TRP A 222 -2.32 -29.21 27.51
C TRP A 222 -3.40 -29.76 28.43
N SER A 223 -4.22 -30.70 27.96
CA SER A 223 -5.21 -31.39 28.78
C SER A 223 -4.59 -32.23 29.90
N ALA A 224 -3.34 -32.68 29.73
CA ALA A 224 -2.58 -33.35 30.78
C ALA A 224 -2.10 -32.42 31.91
N TYR A 225 -2.09 -31.10 31.70
CA TYR A 225 -1.83 -30.09 32.75
C TYR A 225 -3.11 -29.50 33.33
N ALA A 226 -4.28 -29.82 32.77
CA ALA A 226 -5.54 -29.47 33.39
C ALA A 226 -5.73 -30.41 34.59
N GLU A 227 -5.63 -29.86 35.80
CA GLU A 227 -6.02 -30.59 37.01
C GLU A 227 -7.54 -30.73 37.01
N TYR A 228 -8.00 -31.97 36.97
CA TYR A 228 -9.40 -32.32 37.16
C TYR A 228 -9.59 -32.70 38.63
N ASP A 229 -10.70 -32.26 39.23
CA ASP A 229 -11.07 -32.75 40.55
C ASP A 229 -11.34 -34.28 40.50
N ALA A 230 -11.46 -34.91 41.67
CA ALA A 230 -11.74 -36.35 41.77
C ALA A 230 -13.08 -36.79 41.13
N SER A 231 -13.89 -35.84 40.64
CA SER A 231 -15.16 -36.07 39.94
C SER A 231 -15.07 -35.80 38.43
N GLY A 232 -13.89 -35.48 37.90
CA GLY A 232 -13.65 -35.27 36.46
C GLY A 232 -14.10 -33.91 35.94
N ASN A 233 -14.36 -32.93 36.81
CA ASN A 233 -14.67 -31.56 36.41
C ASN A 233 -13.41 -30.67 36.42
N TYR A 234 -13.37 -29.72 35.49
CA TYR A 234 -12.31 -28.72 35.40
C TYR A 234 -12.38 -27.76 36.60
N ASP A 235 -11.31 -27.72 37.42
CA ASP A 235 -11.18 -26.79 38.55
C ASP A 235 -10.46 -25.50 38.08
N PRO A 236 -11.14 -24.33 37.98
CA PRO A 236 -10.51 -23.09 37.58
C PRO A 236 -9.84 -22.33 38.75
N ALA A 237 -9.89 -22.82 40.00
CA ALA A 237 -9.71 -21.99 41.20
C ALA A 237 -8.29 -21.98 41.81
N GLN A 238 -7.23 -22.24 41.03
CA GLN A 238 -5.84 -22.08 41.48
C GLN A 238 -5.04 -21.11 40.59
N TRP A 239 -5.57 -19.90 40.39
CA TRP A 239 -4.79 -18.65 40.22
C TRP A 239 -5.66 -17.40 40.36
#